data_AF-A0A7S0HUF1-F1
#
_entry.id   AF-A0A7S0HUF1-F1
#
_cell.length_a   1.000
_cell.length_b   1.000
_cell.length_c   1.000
_cell.angle_alpha   90.00
_cell.angle_beta   90.00
_cell.angle_gamma   90.00
#
_symmetry.space_group_name_H-M   'P 1'
#
loop_
_entity.id
_entity.type
_entity.pdbx_description
1 polymer ?
#
loop_
_entity_poly.entity_id
_entity_poly.type
_entity_poly.pdbx_seq_one_letter_code
_entity_poly.pdbx_strand_id
1 'polypeptide(L)'
;GLRLGGEELLNLTGGNSTLARIDINSLCIRIPNSTMNGLLADSPYQKLLALYAWGNRSALVLAIGDEEYAVPYSACIEPSEEGIVLGTSWLESYVMSFNFSHPLNLSVTIGRKN
;
A
#
# COMPACT_ATOMS: atom_id res chain seq x y z
N GLY A 1 -5.78 3.03 -3.83
CA GLY A 1 -5.57 2.02 -4.89
C GLY A 1 -4.11 1.57 -4.91
N LEU A 2 -3.80 0.45 -5.56
CA LEU A 2 -2.43 -0.05 -5.70
C LEU A 2 -2.12 -0.36 -7.16
N ARG A 3 -0.95 0.08 -7.65
CA ARG A 3 -0.53 -0.10 -9.05
C ARG A 3 0.95 -0.45 -9.16
N LEU A 4 1.34 -1.14 -10.24
CA LEU A 4 2.74 -1.40 -10.58
C LEU A 4 2.98 -1.08 -12.05
N GLY A 5 3.73 -0.01 -12.34
CA GLY A 5 4.06 0.36 -13.72
C GLY A 5 2.82 0.62 -14.60
N GLY A 6 1.76 1.17 -14.02
CA GLY A 6 0.47 1.41 -14.70
C GLY A 6 -0.53 0.26 -14.59
N GLU A 7 -0.07 -0.96 -14.28
CA GLU A 7 -0.95 -2.11 -14.06
C GLU A 7 -1.65 -2.02 -12.71
N GLU A 8 -2.96 -2.21 -12.69
CA GLU A 8 -3.75 -2.14 -11.47
C GLU A 8 -3.67 -3.44 -10.68
N LEU A 9 -3.14 -3.36 -9.46
CA LEU A 9 -3.06 -4.49 -8.53
C LEU A 9 -4.28 -4.57 -7.62
N LEU A 10 -4.81 -3.41 -7.22
CA LEU A 10 -5.96 -3.29 -6.33
C LEU A 10 -6.77 -2.05 -6.75
N ASN A 11 -7.95 -2.31 -7.33
CA ASN A 11 -9.01 -1.33 -7.54
C ASN A 11 -10.07 -1.51 -6.44
N LEU A 12 -10.56 -0.42 -5.89
CA LEU A 12 -11.64 -0.44 -4.91
C LEU A 12 -12.89 0.08 -5.58
N THR A 13 -13.61 -0.80 -6.27
CA THR A 13 -14.90 -0.45 -6.88
C THR A 13 -15.99 -0.53 -5.84
N GLY A 14 -16.54 0.62 -5.46
CA GLY A 14 -17.68 0.72 -4.55
C GLY A 14 -17.26 1.00 -3.12
N GLY A 15 -17.77 2.10 -2.57
CA GLY A 15 -17.37 2.66 -1.28
C GLY A 15 -17.34 1.63 -0.16
N ASN A 16 -16.13 1.25 0.24
CA ASN A 16 -15.69 1.06 1.62
C ASN A 16 -14.17 0.98 1.62
N SER A 17 -13.57 1.90 2.36
CA SER A 17 -12.12 2.05 2.54
C SER A 17 -11.45 0.71 2.84
N THR A 18 -10.47 0.30 2.04
CA THR A 18 -9.50 -0.69 2.53
C THR A 18 -8.76 -0.09 3.71
N LEU A 19 -8.79 -0.80 4.84
CA LEU A 19 -8.00 -0.47 6.01
C LEU A 19 -6.53 -0.66 5.65
N ALA A 20 -5.86 0.44 5.32
CA ALA A 20 -4.42 0.51 5.44
C ALA A 20 -4.10 0.84 6.90
N ARG A 21 -3.24 0.05 7.53
CA ARG A 21 -2.71 0.37 8.86
C ARG A 21 -1.23 0.67 8.77
N ILE A 22 -0.75 1.52 9.66
CA ILE A 22 0.68 1.76 9.84
C ILE A 22 1.13 0.87 10.98
N ASP A 23 2.17 0.09 10.75
CA ASP A 23 2.71 -0.86 11.71
C ASP A 23 4.24 -0.76 11.69
N ILE A 24 4.79 0.05 12.59
CA ILE A 24 6.23 0.31 12.66
C ILE A 24 7.05 -0.93 13.06
N ASN A 25 6.40 -2.00 13.52
CA ASN A 25 7.06 -3.26 13.84
C ASN A 25 7.09 -4.21 12.63
N SER A 26 6.34 -3.91 11.56
CA SER A 26 6.41 -4.64 10.30
C SER A 26 7.56 -4.11 9.46
N LEU A 27 8.43 -4.99 8.96
CA LEU A 27 9.60 -4.57 8.17
C LEU A 27 9.22 -4.17 6.73
N CYS A 28 8.21 -4.85 6.17
CA CYS A 28 7.85 -4.78 4.76
C CYS A 28 6.51 -4.05 4.57
N ILE A 29 6.26 -3.59 3.35
CA ILE A 29 4.90 -3.23 2.94
C ILE A 29 4.15 -4.54 2.74
N ARG A 30 3.01 -4.73 3.40
CA ARG A 30 2.23 -5.95 3.24
C ARG A 30 0.96 -5.66 2.45
N ILE A 31 0.65 -6.49 1.47
CA ILE A 31 -0.54 -6.32 0.62
C ILE A 31 -1.38 -7.60 0.61
N PRO A 32 -2.71 -7.50 0.40
CA PRO A 32 -3.59 -8.66 0.46
C PRO A 32 -3.13 -9.80 -0.46
N ASN A 33 -3.10 -11.02 0.07
CA ASN A 33 -2.81 -12.24 -0.68
C ASN A 33 -4.05 -13.09 -0.95
N SER A 34 -5.24 -12.55 -0.68
CA SER A 34 -6.52 -13.19 -0.92
C SER A 34 -7.47 -12.23 -1.63
N THR A 35 -8.66 -12.73 -1.98
CA THR A 35 -9.76 -11.90 -2.48
C THR A 35 -10.47 -11.11 -1.37
N MET A 36 -9.98 -11.18 -0.12
CA MET A 36 -10.59 -10.55 1.06
C MET A 36 -12.10 -10.85 1.14
N ASN A 37 -12.47 -12.13 1.13
CA ASN A 37 -13.87 -12.59 1.14
C ASN A 37 -14.71 -12.05 -0.05
N GLY A 38 -14.10 -11.92 -1.23
CA GLY A 38 -14.77 -11.47 -2.45
C GLY A 38 -14.84 -9.95 -2.61
N LEU A 39 -14.21 -9.18 -1.73
CA LEU A 39 -14.06 -7.72 -1.88
C LEU A 39 -13.12 -7.36 -3.04
N LEU A 40 -12.21 -8.26 -3.40
CA LEU A 40 -11.28 -8.09 -4.52
C LEU A 40 -11.51 -9.21 -5.53
N ALA A 41 -11.46 -8.88 -6.83
CA ALA A 41 -11.61 -9.86 -7.91
C ALA A 41 -10.49 -10.92 -7.89
N ASP A 42 -9.27 -10.50 -7.57
CA ASP A 42 -8.08 -11.36 -7.52
C ASP A 42 -7.20 -10.96 -6.34
N SER A 43 -6.21 -11.80 -6.01
CA SER A 43 -5.16 -11.49 -5.02
C SER A 43 -4.17 -10.45 -5.57
N PRO A 44 -4.08 -9.24 -4.97
CA PRO A 44 -3.10 -8.23 -5.36
C PRO A 44 -1.65 -8.72 -5.28
N TYR A 45 -1.32 -9.50 -4.24
CA TYR A 45 0.01 -10.05 -4.08
C TYR A 45 0.36 -11.06 -5.18
N GLN A 46 -0.56 -11.94 -5.58
CA GLN A 46 -0.30 -12.87 -6.68
C GLN A 46 -0.15 -12.14 -8.02
N LYS A 47 -0.95 -11.09 -8.26
CA LYS A 47 -0.78 -10.21 -9.43
C LYS A 47 0.60 -9.55 -9.47
N LEU A 48 1.05 -9.01 -8.34
CA LEU A 48 2.39 -8.44 -8.19
C LEU A 48 3.47 -9.46 -8.58
N LEU A 49 3.41 -10.67 -8.01
CA LEU A 49 4.38 -11.73 -8.30
C LEU A 49 4.41 -12.10 -9.79
N ALA A 50 3.24 -12.20 -10.43
CA ALA A 50 3.16 -12.48 -11.87
C ALA A 50 3.84 -11.39 -12.71
N LEU A 51 3.58 -10.11 -12.41
CA LEU A 51 4.22 -8.99 -13.11
C LEU A 51 5.74 -8.95 -12.89
N TYR A 52 6.20 -9.25 -11.68
CA TYR A 52 7.63 -9.36 -11.38
C TYR A 52 8.28 -10.53 -12.10
N ALA A 53 7.60 -11.68 -12.20
CA ALA A 53 8.06 -12.83 -12.97
C ALA A 53 8.20 -12.50 -14.47
N TRP A 54 7.36 -11.61 -15.00
CA TRP A 54 7.45 -11.09 -16.38
C TRP A 54 8.46 -9.96 -16.56
N GLY A 55 9.27 -9.66 -15.55
CA GLY A 55 10.36 -8.69 -15.64
C GLY A 55 9.94 -7.24 -15.38
N ASN A 56 8.72 -6.98 -14.90
CA ASN A 56 8.36 -5.63 -14.47
C ASN A 56 9.21 -5.26 -13.23
N ARG A 57 9.91 -4.12 -13.31
CA ARG A 57 10.77 -3.56 -12.25
C ARG A 57 10.36 -2.13 -11.89
N SER A 58 9.12 -1.77 -12.21
CA SER A 58 8.57 -0.45 -11.92
C SER A 58 8.41 -0.23 -10.42
N ALA A 59 8.29 1.03 -10.02
CA ALA A 59 7.88 1.38 -8.67
C ALA A 59 6.44 0.90 -8.39
N LEU A 60 6.20 0.46 -7.16
CA LEU A 60 4.85 0.22 -6.66
C LEU A 60 4.25 1.58 -6.26
N VAL A 61 3.05 1.88 -6.74
CA VAL A 61 2.36 3.14 -6.48
C VAL A 61 1.14 2.89 -5.61
N LEU A 62 1.11 3.53 -4.44
CA LEU A 62 -0.06 3.59 -3.57
C LEU A 62 -0.77 4.92 -3.78
N ALA A 63 -2.06 4.86 -4.10
CA ALA A 63 -2.93 6.03 -4.15
C ALA A 63 -3.72 6.15 -2.84
N ILE A 64 -3.56 7.28 -2.14
CA ILE A 64 -4.25 7.63 -0.88
C ILE A 64 -4.95 8.97 -1.09
N GLY A 65 -6.29 8.96 -1.18
CA GLY A 65 -7.03 10.13 -1.65
C GLY A 65 -6.69 10.44 -3.12
N ASP A 66 -6.44 11.70 -3.42
CA ASP A 66 -6.03 12.18 -4.76
C ASP A 66 -4.51 12.15 -4.97
N GLU A 67 -3.74 11.71 -3.98
CA GLU A 67 -2.28 11.71 -3.99
C GLU A 67 -1.70 10.33 -4.29
N GLU A 68 -0.58 10.31 -5.03
CA GLU A 68 0.13 9.10 -5.42
C GLU A 68 1.53 9.03 -4.82
N TYR A 69 1.83 7.89 -4.19
CA TYR A 69 3.07 7.64 -3.47
C TYR A 69 3.77 6.43 -4.06
N ALA A 70 4.89 6.66 -4.72
CA ALA A 70 5.72 5.62 -5.30
C ALA A 70 6.76 5.09 -4.31
N VAL A 71 6.86 3.78 -4.14
CA VAL A 71 7.97 3.11 -3.45
C VAL A 71 8.83 2.36 -4.47
N PRO A 72 10.16 2.37 -4.33
CA PRO A 72 11.05 1.76 -5.31
C PRO A 72 10.82 0.25 -5.38
N TYR A 73 11.15 -0.36 -6.53
CA TYR A 73 11.10 -1.82 -6.71
C TYR A 73 11.89 -2.59 -5.65
N SER A 74 12.95 -1.99 -5.11
CA SER A 74 13.78 -2.57 -4.04
C SER A 74 13.09 -2.62 -2.67
N ALA A 75 11.93 -1.97 -2.49
CA ALA A 75 11.21 -2.02 -1.23
C ALA A 75 10.75 -3.45 -0.93
N CYS A 76 10.81 -3.86 0.34
CA CYS A 76 10.30 -5.17 0.73
C CYS A 76 8.77 -5.18 0.66
N ILE A 77 8.21 -6.17 -0.05
CA ILE A 77 6.77 -6.39 -0.17
C ILE A 77 6.43 -7.83 0.23
N GLU A 78 5.44 -8.01 1.10
CA GLU A 78 5.03 -9.31 1.63
C GLU A 78 3.52 -9.54 1.55
N PRO A 79 3.04 -10.79 1.65
CA PRO A 79 1.62 -11.09 1.71
C PRO A 79 0.98 -10.71 3.06
N SER A 80 -0.30 -10.37 3.01
CA SER A 80 -1.16 -10.04 4.15
C SER A 80 -2.51 -10.74 4.04
N GLU A 81 -3.06 -11.14 5.19
CA GLU A 81 -4.41 -11.70 5.30
C GLU A 81 -5.46 -10.63 5.69
N GLU A 82 -5.02 -9.48 6.19
CA GLU A 82 -5.89 -8.52 6.89
C GLU A 82 -6.14 -7.23 6.09
N GLY A 83 -5.26 -6.88 5.15
CA GLY A 83 -5.30 -5.61 4.44
C GLY A 83 -3.91 -5.08 4.08
N ILE A 84 -3.82 -3.77 3.79
CA ILE A 84 -2.54 -3.13 3.51
C ILE A 84 -1.86 -2.75 4.82
N VAL A 85 -0.58 -3.10 4.97
CA VAL A 85 0.26 -2.70 6.10
C VAL A 85 1.42 -1.86 5.59
N LEU A 86 1.53 -0.63 6.10
CA LEU A 86 2.64 0.27 5.83
C LEU A 86 3.69 0.08 6.94
N GLY A 87 4.69 -0.76 6.65
CA GLY A 87 5.81 -1.05 7.54
C GLY A 87 7.03 -0.16 7.31
N THR A 88 8.18 -0.57 7.84
CA THR A 88 9.46 0.16 7.76
C THR A 88 9.87 0.48 6.32
N SER A 89 9.66 -0.44 5.37
CA SER A 89 9.95 -0.20 3.94
C SER A 89 9.19 1.01 3.36
N TRP A 90 8.00 1.32 3.87
CA TRP A 90 7.30 2.56 3.50
C TRP A 90 8.00 3.79 4.11
N LEU A 91 8.37 3.69 5.39
CA LEU A 91 9.02 4.76 6.14
C LEU A 91 10.43 5.07 5.63
N GLU A 92 11.05 4.22 4.83
CA GLU A 92 12.31 4.55 4.12
C GLU A 92 12.10 5.64 3.07
N SER A 93 10.93 5.68 2.44
CA SER A 93 10.61 6.67 1.38
C SER A 93 9.83 7.88 1.91
N TYR A 94 9.11 7.74 3.03
CA TYR A 94 8.16 8.74 3.50
C TYR A 94 8.29 9.05 5.00
N VAL A 95 8.05 10.31 5.35
CA VAL A 95 7.82 10.78 6.71
C VAL A 95 6.32 10.92 6.92
N MET A 96 5.84 10.52 8.10
CA MET A 96 4.45 10.66 8.48
C MET A 96 4.34 11.53 9.73
N SER A 97 3.47 12.52 9.68
CA SER A 97 3.10 13.34 10.84
C SER A 97 1.66 13.04 11.22
N PHE A 98 1.45 12.67 12.48
CA PHE A 98 0.14 12.40 13.05
C PHE A 98 -0.21 13.55 13.99
N ASN A 99 -1.29 14.25 13.70
CA ASN A 99 -1.77 15.34 14.53
C ASN A 99 -3.02 14.88 15.29
N PHE A 100 -2.88 14.80 16.62
CA PHE A 100 -3.92 14.41 17.57
C PHE A 100 -4.50 15.60 18.33
N SER A 101 -4.27 16.83 17.86
CA SER A 101 -4.73 18.06 18.53
C SER A 101 -6.24 18.10 18.80
N HIS A 102 -7.04 17.32 18.05
CA HIS A 102 -8.46 17.12 18.29
C HIS A 102 -8.76 15.63 18.49
N PRO A 103 -9.33 15.21 19.64
CA PRO A 103 -9.55 13.79 19.97
C PRO A 103 -10.53 13.07 19.02
N LEU A 104 -11.28 13.83 18.22
CA LEU A 104 -12.23 13.30 17.22
C LEU A 104 -11.70 13.38 15.78
N ASN A 105 -10.60 14.09 15.53
CA ASN A 105 -10.05 14.31 14.20
C ASN A 105 -8.56 14.02 14.19
N LEU A 106 -8.21 12.78 13.82
CA LEU A 106 -6.85 12.44 13.42
C LEU A 106 -6.61 12.99 12.01
N SER A 107 -5.62 13.86 11.85
CA SER A 107 -5.09 14.21 10.53
C SER A 107 -3.69 13.61 10.36
N VAL A 108 -3.45 13.02 9.19
CA VAL A 108 -2.16 12.46 8.81
C VAL A 108 -1.60 13.27 7.64
N THR A 109 -0.37 13.73 7.76
CA THR A 109 0.37 14.35 6.66
C THR A 109 1.52 13.44 6.27
N ILE A 110 1.68 13.21 4.97
CA ILE A 110 2.74 12.38 4.41
C ILE A 110 3.68 13.29 3.62
N GLY A 111 4.97 13.25 3.95
CA GLY A 111 6.02 13.97 3.24
C GLY A 111 7.02 12.99 2.65
N ARG A 112 7.59 13.30 1.48
CA ARG A 112 8.65 12.49 0.88
C ARG A 112 9.99 12.75 1.58
N LYS A 113 10.77 11.71 1.82
CA LYS A 113 12.17 11.86 2.23
C LYS A 113 13.00 12.24 0.99
N ASN A 114 13.73 13.35 1.08
CA ASN A 114 14.69 13.76 0.06
C ASN A 114 15.99 12.98 0.18
#